data_AF-A0A958RZ00-F1
#
_entry.id   AF-A0A958RZ00-F1
#
_cell.length_a   1.000
_cell.length_b   1.000
_cell.length_c   1.000
_cell.angle_alpha   90.00
_cell.angle_beta   90.00
_cell.angle_gamma   90.00
#
_symmetry.space_group_name_H-M   'P 1'
#
loop_
_entity.id
_entity.type
_entity.pdbx_description
1 polymer ?
#
loop_
_entity_poly.entity_id
_entity_poly.type
_entity_poly.pdbx_seq_one_letter_code
_entity_poly.pdbx_strand_id
1 'polypeptide(L)'
;MENLKKNFIKSITLALVLGITVTSCFEDQDDSLVATSEINDFVWKAMNAVYLYKSDVPDLADDRFVDNEAYSLYLNSFDSPEELFESLKYLPETVDRFSIIVDNYFDLQNAQQGISLSNGIEFNLYRISEGSSQVYGVITLVLNNSVADNLGLQRGMIFRAVDGNDLTDTNFSNLLSQNTYTLNFADYDDNNTPDTSDDTVTLNGESATLNKVQYTENPVHIAETITLEDNSKVAYLMYNGFNSNFNDALNNAFAGFLADGVDELVLDLRYNGGGSIQTAAYLGSMVTGQFTGQVYSRLFYNENLQDNNRDYLFTNTIEGLGAINSLNLSRVYVLTTNRRTASASELVINSLGAYIDVVVIGENTVGKTQASVTVYDSPNLAFENVNPNHTYALQPLIANSTNVNDELVPSNGLTPNIELSERPNTLGTLGDVNEPLLAAAIDNILGLGRPFHQPIDQSKLISVNTSTLQQTMYID
;
A
#
# COMPACT_ATOMS: atom_id res chain seq x y z
N MET A 1 8.49 -75.52 -15.66
CA MET A 1 9.21 -74.23 -15.55
C MET A 1 8.30 -73.00 -15.49
N GLU A 2 7.07 -73.04 -16.02
CA GLU A 2 6.13 -71.91 -15.92
C GLU A 2 5.60 -71.62 -14.50
N ASN A 3 5.31 -72.66 -13.70
CA ASN A 3 4.76 -72.46 -12.35
C ASN A 3 5.77 -71.89 -11.33
N LEU A 4 7.09 -72.12 -11.51
CA LEU A 4 8.09 -71.49 -10.65
C LEU A 4 8.27 -69.99 -10.96
N LYS A 5 8.15 -69.58 -12.23
CA LYS A 5 8.25 -68.16 -12.63
C LYS A 5 7.04 -67.35 -12.14
N LYS A 6 5.84 -67.94 -12.12
CA LYS A 6 4.60 -67.27 -11.66
C LYS A 6 4.58 -67.01 -10.15
N ASN A 7 5.16 -67.92 -9.35
CA ASN A 7 5.26 -67.74 -7.91
C ASN A 7 6.40 -66.80 -7.51
N PHE A 8 7.51 -66.79 -8.25
CA PHE A 8 8.62 -65.85 -8.02
C PHE A 8 8.24 -64.40 -8.32
N ILE A 9 7.47 -64.16 -9.39
CA ILE A 9 6.96 -62.82 -9.73
C ILE A 9 5.94 -62.34 -8.69
N LYS A 10 5.02 -63.19 -8.22
CA LYS A 10 4.06 -62.82 -7.16
C LYS A 10 4.74 -62.45 -5.83
N SER A 11 5.82 -63.13 -5.46
CA SER A 11 6.58 -62.81 -4.24
C SER A 11 7.36 -61.50 -4.36
N ILE A 12 7.83 -61.13 -5.56
CA ILE A 12 8.48 -59.84 -5.81
C ILE A 12 7.45 -58.70 -5.84
N THR A 13 6.25 -58.91 -6.40
CA THR A 13 5.18 -57.89 -6.38
C THR A 13 4.63 -57.66 -4.97
N LEU A 14 4.56 -58.70 -4.12
CA LEU A 14 4.13 -58.56 -2.72
C LEU A 14 5.20 -57.88 -1.84
N ALA A 15 6.49 -58.08 -2.16
CA ALA A 15 7.59 -57.38 -1.50
C ALA A 15 7.75 -55.91 -1.95
N LEU A 16 7.39 -55.59 -3.21
CA LEU A 16 7.40 -54.21 -3.71
C LEU A 16 6.19 -53.39 -3.21
N VAL A 17 5.05 -54.03 -2.97
CA VAL A 17 3.84 -53.36 -2.45
C VAL A 17 3.89 -53.16 -0.93
N LEU A 18 4.71 -53.92 -0.20
CA LEU A 18 4.96 -53.71 1.24
C LEU A 18 6.08 -52.69 1.54
N GLY A 19 6.77 -52.18 0.52
CA GLY A 19 7.92 -51.26 0.67
C GLY A 19 7.61 -49.78 0.45
N ILE A 20 6.35 -49.40 0.18
CA ILE A 20 5.98 -48.02 -0.21
C ILE A 20 5.06 -47.33 0.83
N THR A 21 4.80 -47.93 2.00
CA THR A 21 3.82 -47.37 2.97
C THR A 21 4.41 -46.92 4.31
N VAL A 22 5.66 -46.48 4.35
CA VAL A 22 6.22 -45.76 5.52
C VAL A 22 7.11 -44.60 5.06
N THR A 23 6.45 -43.57 4.54
CA THR A 23 6.87 -42.17 4.71
C THR A 23 5.64 -41.38 5.16
N SER A 24 5.08 -41.75 6.31
CA SER A 24 4.38 -40.74 7.11
C SER A 24 5.49 -39.98 7.82
N CYS A 25 5.73 -38.72 7.45
CA CYS A 25 6.21 -37.79 8.46
C CYS A 25 5.12 -37.79 9.53
N PHE A 26 5.43 -38.35 10.68
CA PHE A 26 4.75 -37.94 11.89
C PHE A 26 5.25 -36.51 12.10
N GLU A 27 4.44 -35.51 11.78
CA GLU A 27 4.54 -34.25 12.52
C GLU A 27 4.04 -34.60 13.92
N ASP A 28 4.96 -34.86 14.84
CA ASP A 28 4.63 -34.83 16.26
C ASP A 28 4.56 -33.37 16.71
N GLN A 29 3.89 -33.14 17.84
CA GLN A 29 3.66 -31.77 18.30
C GLN A 29 4.98 -31.06 18.63
N ASP A 30 6.05 -31.80 18.91
CA ASP A 30 7.40 -31.28 19.11
C ASP A 30 8.05 -30.77 17.83
N ASP A 31 7.86 -31.39 16.67
CA ASP A 31 8.33 -30.83 15.39
C ASP A 31 7.71 -29.44 15.11
N SER A 32 6.42 -29.25 15.40
CA SER A 32 5.77 -27.93 15.28
C SER A 32 6.26 -26.92 16.32
N LEU A 33 6.55 -27.35 17.54
CA LEU A 33 7.03 -26.48 18.61
C LEU A 33 8.49 -26.05 18.36
N VAL A 34 9.33 -26.94 17.80
CA VAL A 34 10.71 -26.63 17.42
C VAL A 34 10.75 -25.63 16.26
N ALA A 35 9.93 -25.81 15.23
CA ALA A 35 9.82 -24.87 14.11
C ALA A 35 9.31 -23.49 14.55
N THR A 36 8.28 -23.43 15.41
CA THR A 36 7.79 -22.15 15.96
C THR A 36 8.82 -21.47 16.84
N SER A 37 9.60 -22.22 17.64
CA SER A 37 10.66 -21.66 18.47
C SER A 37 11.80 -21.04 17.65
N GLU A 38 12.17 -21.67 16.52
CA GLU A 38 13.16 -21.14 15.57
C GLU A 38 12.71 -19.81 14.95
N ILE A 39 11.47 -19.73 14.49
CA ILE A 39 10.93 -18.49 13.91
C ILE A 39 10.78 -17.42 14.99
N ASN A 40 10.38 -17.77 16.22
CA ASN A 40 10.30 -16.83 17.33
C ASN A 40 11.68 -16.24 17.70
N ASP A 41 12.74 -17.06 17.68
CA ASP A 41 14.12 -16.62 17.86
C ASP A 41 14.52 -15.59 16.78
N PHE A 42 14.22 -15.88 15.51
CA PHE A 42 14.39 -14.94 14.41
C PHE A 42 13.63 -13.62 14.65
N VAL A 43 12.33 -13.70 14.97
CA VAL A 43 11.48 -12.53 15.21
C VAL A 43 12.10 -11.61 16.27
N TRP A 44 12.47 -12.17 17.41
CA TRP A 44 13.04 -11.40 18.50
C TRP A 44 14.39 -10.77 18.12
N LYS A 45 15.30 -11.55 17.51
CA LYS A 45 16.63 -11.07 17.10
C LYS A 45 16.55 -9.96 16.06
N ALA A 46 15.69 -10.13 15.07
CA ALA A 46 15.47 -9.12 14.04
C ALA A 46 14.94 -7.82 14.64
N MET A 47 13.90 -7.89 15.48
CA MET A 47 13.34 -6.71 16.15
C MET A 47 14.37 -6.04 17.07
N ASN A 48 15.12 -6.81 17.87
CA ASN A 48 16.19 -6.27 18.73
C ASN A 48 17.29 -5.57 17.91
N ALA A 49 17.64 -6.10 16.75
CA ALA A 49 18.70 -5.57 15.91
C ALA A 49 18.31 -4.27 15.20
N VAL A 50 17.12 -4.19 14.60
CA VAL A 50 16.78 -3.12 13.64
C VAL A 50 15.63 -2.21 14.02
N TYR A 51 14.80 -2.58 15.00
CA TYR A 51 13.54 -1.88 15.23
C TYR A 51 13.74 -0.45 15.72
N LEU A 52 13.06 0.50 15.07
CA LEU A 52 13.19 1.93 15.33
C LEU A 52 12.96 2.29 16.80
N TYR A 53 11.97 1.67 17.43
CA TYR A 53 11.56 1.95 18.81
C TYR A 53 12.10 0.92 19.82
N LYS A 54 13.19 0.21 19.48
CA LYS A 54 13.81 -0.79 20.36
C LYS A 54 14.00 -0.28 21.80
N SER A 55 14.50 0.94 21.97
CA SER A 55 14.75 1.55 23.30
C SER A 55 13.49 1.70 24.16
N ASP A 56 12.31 1.73 23.55
CA ASP A 56 11.03 1.93 24.22
C ASP A 56 10.31 0.61 24.53
N VAL A 57 10.88 -0.54 24.13
CA VAL A 57 10.32 -1.88 24.32
C VAL A 57 11.22 -2.67 25.26
N PRO A 58 10.86 -2.84 26.56
CA PRO A 58 11.70 -3.53 27.54
C PRO A 58 12.09 -4.96 27.16
N ASP A 59 11.20 -5.67 26.47
CA ASP A 59 11.47 -7.04 26.01
C ASP A 59 12.52 -7.11 24.88
N LEU A 60 12.89 -5.98 24.28
CA LEU A 60 13.99 -5.86 23.30
C LEU A 60 15.29 -5.34 23.91
N ALA A 61 15.40 -5.19 25.24
CA ALA A 61 16.64 -4.77 25.88
C ALA A 61 17.74 -5.85 25.72
N ASP A 62 19.00 -5.42 25.53
CA ASP A 62 20.12 -6.34 25.29
C ASP A 62 20.46 -7.21 26.52
N ASP A 63 20.06 -6.76 27.71
CA ASP A 63 20.22 -7.45 29.00
C ASP A 63 18.90 -8.03 29.53
N ARG A 64 17.86 -8.15 28.67
CA ARG A 64 16.52 -8.61 29.04
C ARG A 64 16.49 -10.02 29.66
N PHE A 65 17.38 -10.91 29.23
CA PHE A 65 17.42 -12.31 29.66
C PHE A 65 18.72 -12.60 30.40
N VAL A 66 18.59 -13.20 31.59
CA VAL A 66 19.74 -13.53 32.46
C VAL A 66 20.55 -14.72 31.96
N ASP A 67 19.91 -15.61 31.20
CA ASP A 67 20.52 -16.79 30.58
C ASP A 67 19.66 -17.29 29.40
N ASN A 68 20.17 -18.32 28.72
CA ASN A 68 19.50 -18.93 27.57
C ASN A 68 18.21 -19.67 27.97
N GLU A 69 18.08 -20.16 29.20
CA GLU A 69 16.87 -20.88 29.64
C GLU A 69 15.71 -19.90 29.77
N ALA A 70 15.93 -18.73 30.38
CA ALA A 70 14.96 -17.65 30.45
C ALA A 70 14.55 -17.13 29.07
N TYR A 71 15.51 -17.02 28.14
CA TYR A 71 15.24 -16.62 26.75
C TYR A 71 14.36 -17.65 26.03
N SER A 72 14.72 -18.93 26.07
CA SER A 72 13.91 -19.99 25.44
C SER A 72 12.52 -20.12 26.07
N LEU A 73 12.38 -19.96 27.39
CA LEU A 73 11.08 -19.98 28.05
C LEU A 73 10.17 -18.82 27.60
N TYR A 74 10.75 -17.63 27.36
CA TYR A 74 10.02 -16.49 26.82
C TYR A 74 9.57 -16.75 25.38
N LEU A 75 10.46 -17.20 24.50
CA LEU A 75 10.09 -17.49 23.11
C LEU A 75 8.99 -18.56 23.01
N ASN A 76 9.02 -19.56 23.89
CA ASN A 76 8.05 -20.65 23.93
C ASN A 76 6.75 -20.30 24.69
N SER A 77 6.60 -19.07 25.18
CA SER A 77 5.34 -18.63 25.81
C SER A 77 4.31 -18.07 24.82
N PHE A 78 4.69 -17.94 23.54
CA PHE A 78 3.83 -17.44 22.47
C PHE A 78 3.34 -18.59 21.61
N ASP A 79 2.06 -18.56 21.22
CA ASP A 79 1.44 -19.60 20.40
C ASP A 79 1.85 -19.50 18.93
N SER A 80 2.26 -18.29 18.48
CA SER A 80 2.76 -18.07 17.12
C SER A 80 3.80 -16.95 17.01
N PRO A 81 4.57 -16.90 15.91
CA PRO A 81 5.49 -15.79 15.59
C PRO A 81 4.81 -14.43 15.49
N GLU A 82 3.58 -14.38 14.99
CA GLU A 82 2.78 -13.17 14.90
C GLU A 82 2.43 -12.61 16.28
N GLU A 83 2.09 -13.48 17.23
CA GLU A 83 1.78 -13.05 18.61
C GLU A 83 3.03 -12.44 19.28
N LEU A 84 4.19 -13.08 19.12
CA LEU A 84 5.45 -12.52 19.59
C LEU A 84 5.75 -11.19 18.89
N PHE A 85 5.66 -11.13 17.56
CA PHE A 85 5.93 -9.91 16.79
C PHE A 85 5.04 -8.74 17.25
N GLU A 86 3.73 -8.97 17.40
CA GLU A 86 2.81 -7.93 17.86
C GLU A 86 3.10 -7.48 19.30
N SER A 87 3.56 -8.38 20.17
CA SER A 87 3.98 -8.03 21.53
C SER A 87 5.23 -7.13 21.59
N LEU A 88 6.07 -7.16 20.55
CA LEU A 88 7.32 -6.40 20.47
C LEU A 88 7.15 -5.01 19.83
N LYS A 89 5.95 -4.66 19.35
CA LYS A 89 5.69 -3.35 18.73
C LYS A 89 5.44 -2.27 19.78
N TYR A 90 6.06 -1.11 19.58
CA TYR A 90 5.83 0.06 20.43
C TYR A 90 4.51 0.74 20.09
N LEU A 91 3.55 0.67 21.01
CA LEU A 91 2.23 1.29 20.89
C LEU A 91 1.57 1.01 19.52
N PRO A 92 1.27 -0.26 19.19
CA PRO A 92 0.88 -0.69 17.84
C PRO A 92 -0.37 0.01 17.30
N GLU A 93 -1.24 0.51 18.17
CA GLU A 93 -2.48 1.21 17.79
C GLU A 93 -2.27 2.68 17.41
N THR A 94 -1.15 3.30 17.82
CA THR A 94 -0.97 4.75 17.71
C THR A 94 0.37 5.17 17.12
N VAL A 95 1.44 4.41 17.32
CA VAL A 95 2.79 4.73 16.86
C VAL A 95 3.23 3.74 15.79
N ASP A 96 3.32 2.45 16.12
CA ASP A 96 3.68 1.42 15.15
C ASP A 96 2.49 0.67 14.58
N ARG A 97 1.69 1.40 13.80
CA ARG A 97 0.56 0.85 13.04
C ARG A 97 1.00 0.11 11.77
N PHE A 98 2.31 0.05 11.49
CA PHE A 98 2.83 -0.19 10.14
C PHE A 98 3.82 -1.35 10.03
N SER A 99 4.50 -1.74 11.10
CA SER A 99 5.34 -2.93 11.10
C SER A 99 4.46 -4.17 10.94
N ILE A 100 4.86 -5.06 10.04
CA ILE A 100 4.17 -6.33 9.77
C ILE A 100 5.13 -7.50 9.76
N ILE A 101 4.58 -8.68 9.97
CA ILE A 101 5.18 -9.99 9.75
C ILE A 101 4.39 -10.69 8.65
N VAL A 102 5.08 -11.40 7.77
CA VAL A 102 4.47 -12.24 6.73
C VAL A 102 5.04 -13.65 6.85
N ASP A 103 4.19 -14.65 6.66
CA ASP A 103 4.56 -16.07 6.61
C ASP A 103 5.26 -16.45 5.29
N ASN A 104 5.05 -15.63 4.25
CA ASN A 104 5.60 -15.81 2.92
C ASN A 104 6.19 -14.51 2.35
N TYR A 105 7.51 -14.36 2.44
CA TYR A 105 8.19 -13.18 1.90
C TYR A 105 8.09 -13.02 0.39
N PHE A 106 7.73 -14.06 -0.38
CA PHE A 106 7.51 -13.92 -1.82
C PHE A 106 6.33 -12.99 -2.12
N ASP A 107 5.31 -12.98 -1.26
CA ASP A 107 4.15 -12.09 -1.43
C ASP A 107 4.54 -10.63 -1.17
N LEU A 108 5.40 -10.38 -0.18
CA LEU A 108 5.96 -9.06 0.09
C LEU A 108 6.87 -8.58 -1.04
N GLN A 109 7.76 -9.44 -1.55
CA GLN A 109 8.64 -9.13 -2.69
C GLN A 109 7.84 -8.84 -3.96
N ASN A 110 6.78 -9.61 -4.22
CA ASN A 110 5.88 -9.37 -5.33
C ASN A 110 5.17 -8.02 -5.17
N ALA A 111 4.61 -7.73 -3.98
CA ALA A 111 3.95 -6.47 -3.70
C ALA A 111 4.87 -5.25 -3.90
N GLN A 112 6.12 -5.32 -3.42
CA GLN A 112 7.13 -4.27 -3.63
C GLN A 112 7.48 -4.05 -5.11
N GLN A 113 7.37 -5.09 -5.93
CA GLN A 113 7.54 -5.00 -7.38
C GLN A 113 6.26 -4.59 -8.12
N GLY A 114 5.16 -4.31 -7.41
CA GLY A 114 3.85 -4.01 -7.99
C GLY A 114 3.15 -5.23 -8.58
N ILE A 115 3.60 -6.43 -8.23
CA ILE A 115 3.02 -7.71 -8.68
C ILE A 115 2.02 -8.19 -7.64
N SER A 116 0.79 -8.43 -8.05
CA SER A 116 -0.24 -8.99 -7.19
C SER A 116 -1.18 -9.92 -7.96
N LEU A 117 -1.88 -10.78 -7.22
CA LEU A 117 -3.01 -11.52 -7.76
C LEU A 117 -4.25 -10.62 -7.71
N SER A 118 -4.61 -10.01 -8.84
CA SER A 118 -5.65 -8.97 -8.92
C SER A 118 -6.56 -9.17 -10.12
N ASN A 119 -7.81 -8.73 -10.01
CA ASN A 119 -8.73 -8.58 -11.13
C ASN A 119 -8.79 -7.13 -11.65
N GLY A 120 -8.11 -6.20 -10.97
CA GLY A 120 -7.97 -4.81 -11.38
C GLY A 120 -8.95 -3.82 -10.79
N ILE A 121 -9.87 -4.22 -9.91
CA ILE A 121 -10.70 -3.25 -9.19
C ILE A 121 -10.10 -2.88 -7.84
N GLU A 122 -10.19 -1.61 -7.51
CA GLU A 122 -10.13 -1.13 -6.14
C GLU A 122 -11.47 -0.50 -5.78
N PHE A 123 -11.87 -0.63 -4.53
CA PHE A 123 -13.17 -0.18 -4.08
C PHE A 123 -13.15 0.20 -2.61
N ASN A 124 -14.14 1.00 -2.23
CA ASN A 124 -14.52 1.23 -0.84
C ASN A 124 -15.85 0.53 -0.55
N LEU A 125 -16.00 0.03 0.67
CA LEU A 125 -17.25 -0.55 1.17
C LEU A 125 -17.95 0.41 2.11
N TYR A 126 -19.27 0.47 2.01
CA TYR A 126 -20.15 1.37 2.75
C TYR A 126 -21.35 0.59 3.28
N ARG A 127 -21.92 1.04 4.39
CA ARG A 127 -23.24 0.56 4.83
C ARG A 127 -24.31 1.38 4.13
N ILE A 128 -25.44 0.73 3.82
CA ILE A 128 -26.58 1.42 3.19
C ILE A 128 -27.13 2.53 4.09
N SER A 129 -27.19 2.29 5.39
CA SER A 129 -27.60 3.28 6.39
C SER A 129 -26.99 2.97 7.75
N GLU A 130 -26.98 3.94 8.66
CA GLU A 130 -26.46 3.76 10.00
C GLU A 130 -27.18 2.61 10.73
N GLY A 131 -26.41 1.66 11.28
CA GLY A 131 -26.95 0.48 11.98
C GLY A 131 -27.43 -0.65 11.07
N SER A 132 -27.47 -0.48 9.75
CA SER A 132 -27.74 -1.58 8.81
C SER A 132 -26.63 -2.62 8.84
N SER A 133 -26.93 -3.90 8.58
CA SER A 133 -25.90 -4.91 8.29
C SER A 133 -25.60 -5.01 6.80
N GLN A 134 -26.39 -4.36 5.93
CA GLN A 134 -26.23 -4.41 4.49
C GLN A 134 -25.11 -3.47 4.04
N VAL A 135 -24.31 -3.98 3.12
CA VAL A 135 -23.12 -3.31 2.59
C VAL A 135 -23.25 -3.16 1.08
N TYR A 136 -22.68 -2.09 0.53
CA TYR A 136 -22.43 -1.94 -0.89
C TYR A 136 -20.98 -1.50 -1.10
N GLY A 137 -20.44 -1.80 -2.28
CA GLY A 137 -19.13 -1.35 -2.70
C GLY A 137 -19.21 -0.35 -3.84
N VAL A 138 -18.29 0.60 -3.85
CA VAL A 138 -18.12 1.59 -4.92
C VAL A 138 -16.72 1.43 -5.48
N ILE A 139 -16.61 1.20 -6.78
CA ILE A 139 -15.32 1.10 -7.46
C ILE A 139 -14.64 2.48 -7.41
N THR A 140 -13.45 2.56 -6.81
CA THR A 140 -12.66 3.79 -6.71
C THR A 140 -11.63 3.87 -7.82
N LEU A 141 -11.10 2.73 -8.27
CA LEU A 141 -10.09 2.65 -9.31
C LEU A 141 -10.28 1.37 -10.13
N VAL A 142 -10.03 1.48 -11.43
CA VAL A 142 -9.92 0.35 -12.34
C VAL A 142 -8.53 0.41 -12.96
N LEU A 143 -7.70 -0.58 -12.63
CA LEU A 143 -6.29 -0.60 -13.04
C LEU A 143 -6.17 -0.85 -14.55
N ASN A 144 -5.27 -0.11 -15.21
CA ASN A 144 -5.09 -0.15 -16.66
C ASN A 144 -4.71 -1.55 -17.17
N ASN A 145 -5.32 -1.97 -18.28
CA ASN A 145 -5.10 -3.28 -18.92
C ASN A 145 -5.45 -4.49 -18.04
N SER A 146 -6.21 -4.29 -16.96
CA SER A 146 -6.65 -5.36 -16.07
C SER A 146 -7.86 -6.13 -16.61
N VAL A 147 -8.28 -7.18 -15.90
CA VAL A 147 -9.51 -7.91 -16.24
C VAL A 147 -10.72 -6.98 -16.15
N ALA A 148 -10.79 -6.15 -15.11
CA ALA A 148 -11.86 -5.17 -14.92
C ALA A 148 -11.90 -4.11 -16.03
N ASP A 149 -10.74 -3.59 -16.45
CA ASP A 149 -10.63 -2.62 -17.55
C ASP A 149 -11.12 -3.22 -18.88
N ASN A 150 -10.70 -4.46 -19.18
CA ASN A 150 -11.16 -5.18 -20.38
C ASN A 150 -12.67 -5.48 -20.38
N LEU A 151 -13.31 -5.49 -19.21
CA LEU A 151 -14.76 -5.64 -19.07
C LEU A 151 -15.50 -4.29 -19.16
N GLY A 152 -14.77 -3.17 -19.29
CA GLY A 152 -15.34 -1.83 -19.32
C GLY A 152 -15.88 -1.38 -17.97
N LEU A 153 -15.40 -1.95 -16.86
CA LEU A 153 -15.75 -1.46 -15.53
C LEU A 153 -15.15 -0.07 -15.32
N GLN A 154 -15.85 0.76 -14.55
CA GLN A 154 -15.48 2.14 -14.34
C GLN A 154 -15.55 2.50 -12.86
N ARG A 155 -14.71 3.46 -12.47
CA ARG A 155 -14.84 4.19 -11.21
C ARG A 155 -16.27 4.74 -11.08
N GLY A 156 -16.83 4.67 -9.88
CA GLY A 156 -18.19 5.10 -9.59
C GLY A 156 -19.25 4.01 -9.78
N MET A 157 -18.94 2.89 -10.44
CA MET A 157 -19.88 1.76 -10.49
C MET A 157 -20.08 1.17 -9.08
N ILE A 158 -21.34 0.91 -8.74
CA ILE A 158 -21.76 0.42 -7.42
C ILE A 158 -22.18 -1.03 -7.52
N PHE A 159 -21.72 -1.86 -6.59
CA PHE A 159 -22.15 -3.25 -6.46
C PHE A 159 -22.70 -3.53 -5.06
N ARG A 160 -23.72 -4.38 -4.98
CA ARG A 160 -24.38 -4.71 -3.71
C ARG A 160 -24.41 -6.20 -3.41
N ALA A 161 -24.14 -7.04 -4.42
CA ALA A 161 -24.11 -8.48 -4.26
C ALA A 161 -22.92 -9.10 -5.01
N VAL A 162 -22.51 -10.27 -4.55
CA VAL A 162 -21.47 -11.11 -5.15
C VAL A 162 -22.01 -12.52 -5.33
N ASP A 163 -21.91 -13.05 -6.54
CA ASP A 163 -22.46 -14.34 -6.94
C ASP A 163 -23.96 -14.49 -6.58
N GLY A 164 -24.71 -13.39 -6.69
CA GLY A 164 -26.13 -13.30 -6.35
C GLY A 164 -26.43 -13.19 -4.86
N ASN A 165 -25.43 -13.15 -3.98
CA ASN A 165 -25.60 -12.98 -2.54
C ASN A 165 -25.38 -11.52 -2.13
N ASP A 166 -26.37 -10.89 -1.49
CA ASP A 166 -26.22 -9.53 -0.96
C ASP A 166 -25.05 -9.45 0.02
N LEU A 167 -24.28 -8.37 -0.07
CA LEU A 167 -23.17 -8.07 0.82
C LEU A 167 -23.68 -7.63 2.19
N THR A 168 -23.04 -8.17 3.23
CA THR A 168 -23.26 -7.81 4.62
C THR A 168 -21.94 -7.62 5.33
N ASP A 169 -21.96 -6.92 6.48
CA ASP A 169 -20.81 -6.70 7.35
C ASP A 169 -20.14 -7.99 7.89
N THR A 170 -20.77 -9.15 7.71
CA THR A 170 -20.24 -10.45 8.11
C THR A 170 -19.78 -11.33 6.96
N ASN A 171 -20.16 -11.03 5.71
CA ASN A 171 -19.92 -11.94 4.56
C ASN A 171 -18.99 -11.35 3.49
N PHE A 172 -18.84 -10.02 3.40
CA PHE A 172 -18.18 -9.39 2.25
C PHE A 172 -16.74 -9.91 2.08
N SER A 173 -16.02 -10.17 3.18
CA SER A 173 -14.61 -10.58 3.14
C SER A 173 -14.44 -11.92 2.44
N ASN A 174 -15.33 -12.88 2.75
CA ASN A 174 -15.29 -14.21 2.16
C ASN A 174 -15.74 -14.19 0.70
N LEU A 175 -16.72 -13.35 0.37
CA LEU A 175 -17.22 -13.25 -0.99
C LEU A 175 -16.21 -12.58 -1.94
N LEU A 176 -15.49 -11.55 -1.47
CA LEU A 176 -14.56 -10.75 -2.27
C LEU A 176 -13.12 -11.32 -2.27
N SER A 177 -12.77 -12.22 -1.36
CA SER A 177 -11.44 -12.87 -1.33
C SER A 177 -11.27 -13.95 -2.41
N GLN A 178 -12.37 -14.46 -2.97
CA GLN A 178 -12.38 -15.50 -4.00
C GLN A 178 -11.51 -15.13 -5.22
N ASN A 179 -10.93 -16.15 -5.87
CA ASN A 179 -10.18 -15.96 -7.11
C ASN A 179 -11.07 -15.60 -8.29
N THR A 180 -12.31 -16.09 -8.31
CA THR A 180 -13.30 -15.77 -9.33
C THR A 180 -14.63 -15.50 -8.65
N TYR A 181 -15.27 -14.39 -9.00
CA TYR A 181 -16.58 -14.02 -8.47
C TYR A 181 -17.30 -13.07 -9.44
N THR A 182 -18.62 -12.99 -9.33
CA THR A 182 -19.45 -12.09 -10.14
C THR A 182 -19.95 -10.93 -9.30
N LEU A 183 -19.59 -9.71 -9.66
CA LEU A 183 -20.21 -8.51 -9.08
C LEU A 183 -21.60 -8.33 -9.66
N ASN A 184 -22.57 -8.07 -8.79
CA ASN A 184 -23.93 -7.66 -9.15
C ASN A 184 -24.08 -6.17 -8.86
N PHE A 185 -24.27 -5.39 -9.92
CA PHE A 185 -24.29 -3.94 -9.86
C PHE A 185 -25.64 -3.40 -9.37
N ALA A 186 -25.60 -2.19 -8.86
CA ALA A 186 -26.72 -1.49 -8.27
C ALA A 186 -26.67 0.00 -8.62
N ASP A 187 -27.84 0.62 -8.59
CA ASP A 187 -28.00 2.06 -8.67
C ASP A 187 -28.17 2.63 -7.26
N TYR A 188 -27.59 3.82 -7.02
CA TYR A 188 -27.72 4.57 -5.78
C TYR A 188 -28.64 5.77 -6.01
N ASP A 189 -29.60 5.97 -5.10
CA ASP A 189 -30.54 7.08 -5.11
C ASP A 189 -30.43 7.82 -3.77
N ASP A 190 -30.01 9.08 -3.81
CA ASP A 190 -29.91 10.00 -2.66
C ASP A 190 -31.18 10.83 -2.43
N ASN A 191 -32.26 10.52 -3.16
CA ASN A 191 -33.50 11.29 -3.18
C ASN A 191 -33.30 12.78 -3.50
N ASN A 192 -32.17 13.15 -4.14
CA ASN A 192 -31.71 14.52 -4.34
C ASN A 192 -31.59 15.33 -3.02
N THR A 193 -31.24 14.66 -1.92
CA THR A 193 -31.03 15.32 -0.63
C THR A 193 -29.62 15.04 -0.09
N PRO A 194 -29.06 15.91 0.75
CA PRO A 194 -27.84 15.61 1.47
C PRO A 194 -28.01 14.62 2.64
N ASP A 195 -29.24 14.21 2.96
CA ASP A 195 -29.54 13.34 4.10
C ASP A 195 -29.41 11.89 3.66
N THR A 196 -28.39 11.19 4.17
CA THR A 196 -28.12 9.80 3.77
C THR A 196 -29.05 8.78 4.43
N SER A 197 -29.97 9.20 5.29
CA SER A 197 -30.84 8.28 6.04
C SER A 197 -31.98 7.69 5.21
N ASP A 198 -32.30 8.30 4.08
CA ASP A 198 -33.32 7.84 3.14
C ASP A 198 -32.73 7.26 1.83
N ASP A 199 -31.41 7.25 1.69
CA ASP A 199 -30.70 6.69 0.54
C ASP A 199 -31.07 5.22 0.29
N THR A 200 -31.12 4.85 -1.00
CA THR A 200 -31.33 3.45 -1.39
C THR A 200 -30.29 2.97 -2.38
N VAL A 201 -29.93 1.68 -2.26
CA VAL A 201 -29.04 0.98 -3.20
C VAL A 201 -29.78 -0.23 -3.75
N THR A 202 -30.13 -0.20 -5.03
CA THR A 202 -31.00 -1.19 -5.65
C THR A 202 -30.29 -1.90 -6.80
N LEU A 203 -30.28 -3.24 -6.79
CA LEU A 203 -29.70 -4.03 -7.87
C LEU A 203 -30.35 -3.66 -9.22
N ASN A 204 -29.53 -3.34 -10.21
CA ASN A 204 -30.01 -2.88 -11.53
C ASN A 204 -30.08 -4.02 -12.57
N GLY A 205 -29.65 -5.22 -12.18
CA GLY A 205 -29.66 -6.43 -13.01
C GLY A 205 -28.40 -6.61 -13.86
N GLU A 206 -27.49 -5.64 -13.86
CA GLU A 206 -26.19 -5.78 -14.51
C GLU A 206 -25.21 -6.56 -13.63
N SER A 207 -24.26 -7.24 -14.26
CA SER A 207 -23.23 -7.99 -13.54
C SER A 207 -21.98 -8.20 -14.39
N ALA A 208 -20.85 -8.40 -13.72
CA ALA A 208 -19.58 -8.72 -14.36
C ALA A 208 -18.83 -9.80 -13.57
N THR A 209 -18.42 -10.86 -14.25
CA THR A 209 -17.58 -11.91 -13.66
C THR A 209 -16.11 -11.51 -13.76
N LEU A 210 -15.46 -11.40 -12.61
CA LEU A 210 -14.05 -11.09 -12.46
C LEU A 210 -13.29 -12.34 -12.06
N ASN A 211 -12.09 -12.49 -12.61
CA ASN A 211 -11.12 -13.49 -12.18
C ASN A 211 -9.79 -12.80 -11.88
N LYS A 212 -9.17 -13.14 -10.74
CA LYS A 212 -7.85 -12.63 -10.38
C LYS A 212 -6.80 -13.32 -11.24
N VAL A 213 -5.87 -12.52 -11.74
CA VAL A 213 -4.69 -12.96 -12.49
C VAL A 213 -3.48 -12.26 -11.92
N GLN A 214 -2.28 -12.79 -12.17
CA GLN A 214 -1.08 -12.04 -11.86
C GLN A 214 -1.08 -10.76 -12.68
N TYR A 215 -1.00 -9.62 -12.00
CA TYR A 215 -1.04 -8.29 -12.56
C TYR A 215 0.17 -7.52 -12.05
N THR A 216 0.84 -6.79 -12.94
CA THR A 216 1.92 -5.86 -12.59
C THR A 216 1.41 -4.45 -12.83
N GLU A 217 1.24 -3.70 -11.76
CA GLU A 217 0.75 -2.33 -11.83
C GLU A 217 1.82 -1.37 -12.32
N ASN A 218 1.50 -0.58 -13.35
CA ASN A 218 2.27 0.62 -13.68
C ASN A 218 1.71 1.78 -12.83
N PRO A 219 2.50 2.35 -11.89
CA PRO A 219 2.01 3.39 -11.02
C PRO A 219 1.65 4.70 -11.73
N VAL A 220 2.17 4.94 -12.94
CA VAL A 220 1.71 6.05 -13.80
C VAL A 220 0.35 5.65 -14.39
N HIS A 221 -0.71 5.91 -13.63
CA HIS A 221 -2.08 5.51 -13.99
C HIS A 221 -2.67 6.42 -15.06
N ILE A 222 -2.57 7.74 -14.88
CA ILE A 222 -3.00 8.76 -15.84
C ILE A 222 -1.90 9.83 -15.93
N ALA A 223 -1.54 10.21 -17.14
CA ALA A 223 -0.63 11.33 -17.41
C ALA A 223 -1.16 12.13 -18.61
N GLU A 224 -1.77 13.28 -18.34
CA GLU A 224 -2.45 14.09 -19.36
C GLU A 224 -2.15 15.58 -19.18
N THR A 225 -2.14 16.33 -20.29
CA THR A 225 -2.07 17.79 -20.28
C THR A 225 -3.45 18.37 -20.54
N ILE A 226 -3.97 19.13 -19.58
CA ILE A 226 -5.28 19.79 -19.65
C ILE A 226 -5.05 21.26 -19.99
N THR A 227 -5.70 21.75 -21.05
CA THR A 227 -5.69 23.19 -21.36
C THR A 227 -6.93 23.85 -20.75
N LEU A 228 -6.73 24.83 -19.88
CA LEU A 228 -7.79 25.56 -19.21
C LEU A 228 -8.35 26.69 -20.08
N GLU A 229 -9.44 27.32 -19.63
CA GLU A 229 -10.12 28.40 -20.36
C GLU A 229 -9.24 29.64 -20.58
N ASP A 230 -8.28 29.91 -19.68
CA ASP A 230 -7.30 31.00 -19.81
C ASP A 230 -6.07 30.63 -20.67
N ASN A 231 -6.06 29.42 -21.25
CA ASN A 231 -4.98 28.77 -22.00
C ASN A 231 -3.77 28.33 -21.16
N SER A 232 -3.85 28.40 -19.82
CA SER A 232 -2.85 27.72 -19.00
C SER A 232 -2.92 26.21 -19.21
N LYS A 233 -1.76 25.56 -19.14
CA LYS A 233 -1.65 24.11 -19.31
C LYS A 233 -1.32 23.44 -17.98
N VAL A 234 -2.21 22.57 -17.54
CA VAL A 234 -2.06 21.79 -16.31
C VAL A 234 -1.63 20.37 -16.66
N ALA A 235 -0.47 19.94 -16.18
CA ALA A 235 -0.16 18.52 -16.12
C ALA A 235 -1.03 17.88 -15.04
N TYR A 236 -1.77 16.84 -15.39
CA TYR A 236 -2.47 15.98 -14.44
C TYR A 236 -1.79 14.61 -14.42
N LEU A 237 -1.28 14.23 -13.25
CA LEU A 237 -0.61 12.96 -13.03
C LEU A 237 -1.29 12.22 -11.89
N MET A 238 -2.03 11.15 -12.19
CA MET A 238 -2.47 10.18 -11.19
C MET A 238 -1.39 9.12 -11.02
N TYR A 239 -0.72 9.16 -9.88
CA TYR A 239 0.43 8.32 -9.57
C TYR A 239 0.13 7.43 -8.36
N ASN A 240 0.01 6.12 -8.57
CA ASN A 240 -0.60 5.20 -7.60
C ASN A 240 0.39 4.37 -6.76
N GLY A 241 1.70 4.64 -6.85
CA GLY A 241 2.70 3.96 -6.03
C GLY A 241 4.14 4.36 -6.35
N PHE A 242 5.02 4.39 -5.36
CA PHE A 242 6.43 4.69 -5.55
C PHE A 242 7.23 3.41 -5.79
N ASN A 243 7.21 2.93 -7.03
CA ASN A 243 7.91 1.70 -7.44
C ASN A 243 9.09 2.03 -8.36
N SER A 244 10.29 1.67 -7.92
CA SER A 244 11.54 1.97 -8.61
C SER A 244 11.67 1.32 -10.00
N ASN A 245 10.98 0.20 -10.25
CA ASN A 245 10.93 -0.44 -11.57
C ASN A 245 10.25 0.43 -12.64
N PHE A 246 9.46 1.43 -12.23
CA PHE A 246 8.71 2.32 -13.12
C PHE A 246 9.27 3.76 -13.14
N ASN A 247 10.50 3.97 -12.65
CA ASN A 247 11.16 5.28 -12.69
C ASN A 247 11.29 5.83 -14.12
N ASP A 248 11.50 4.96 -15.13
CA ASP A 248 11.54 5.38 -16.53
C ASP A 248 10.16 5.83 -17.03
N ALA A 249 9.10 5.08 -16.72
CA ALA A 249 7.72 5.45 -17.07
C ALA A 249 7.32 6.80 -16.45
N LEU A 250 7.71 7.03 -15.18
CA LEU A 250 7.51 8.31 -14.51
C LEU A 250 8.28 9.44 -15.20
N ASN A 251 9.57 9.26 -15.49
CA ASN A 251 10.38 10.26 -16.17
C ASN A 251 9.88 10.57 -17.59
N ASN A 252 9.31 9.58 -18.28
CA ASN A 252 8.71 9.73 -19.60
C ASN A 252 7.39 10.53 -19.57
N ALA A 253 6.56 10.37 -18.53
CA ALA A 253 5.39 11.22 -18.33
C ALA A 253 5.78 12.69 -18.20
N PHE A 254 6.82 12.97 -17.39
CA PHE A 254 7.39 14.32 -17.25
C PHE A 254 8.03 14.84 -18.54
N ALA A 255 8.60 13.97 -19.37
CA ALA A 255 9.06 14.36 -20.70
C ALA A 255 7.91 14.86 -21.58
N GLY A 256 6.75 14.19 -21.51
CA GLY A 256 5.52 14.61 -22.20
C GLY A 256 5.04 15.98 -21.72
N PHE A 257 4.91 16.16 -20.42
CA PHE A 257 4.53 17.45 -19.82
C PHE A 257 5.49 18.58 -20.18
N LEU A 258 6.80 18.32 -20.18
CA LEU A 258 7.81 19.28 -20.59
C LEU A 258 7.67 19.66 -22.07
N ALA A 259 7.41 18.68 -22.95
CA ALA A 259 7.20 18.91 -24.37
C ALA A 259 5.92 19.72 -24.65
N ASP A 260 4.88 19.51 -23.84
CA ASP A 260 3.62 20.25 -23.92
C ASP A 260 3.74 21.68 -23.37
N GLY A 261 4.79 21.97 -22.59
CA GLY A 261 5.04 23.28 -22.00
C GLY A 261 4.00 23.63 -20.94
N VAL A 262 3.80 22.74 -19.97
CA VAL A 262 2.86 22.95 -18.86
C VAL A 262 3.29 24.08 -17.93
N ASP A 263 2.31 24.78 -17.38
CA ASP A 263 2.48 25.90 -16.44
C ASP A 263 2.25 25.47 -14.99
N GLU A 264 1.42 24.45 -14.77
CA GLU A 264 0.99 23.97 -13.45
C GLU A 264 0.99 22.44 -13.42
N LEU A 265 1.01 21.87 -12.22
CA LEU A 265 0.93 20.43 -11.98
C LEU A 265 -0.10 20.12 -10.89
N VAL A 266 -1.02 19.22 -11.20
CA VAL A 266 -1.86 18.50 -10.25
C VAL A 266 -1.35 17.07 -10.14
N LEU A 267 -0.77 16.75 -9.00
CA LEU A 267 -0.28 15.43 -8.62
C LEU A 267 -1.34 14.72 -7.78
N ASP A 268 -2.01 13.73 -8.35
CA ASP A 268 -3.03 12.97 -7.68
C ASP A 268 -2.42 11.73 -7.01
N LEU A 269 -2.32 11.80 -5.67
CA LEU A 269 -1.81 10.74 -4.78
C LEU A 269 -2.92 10.18 -3.90
N ARG A 270 -4.20 10.40 -4.26
CA ARG A 270 -5.33 10.13 -3.36
C ARG A 270 -5.41 8.67 -2.94
N TYR A 271 -4.90 7.74 -3.76
CA TYR A 271 -4.86 6.31 -3.48
C TYR A 271 -3.45 5.73 -3.28
N ASN A 272 -2.43 6.58 -3.22
CA ASN A 272 -1.04 6.17 -3.19
C ASN A 272 -0.50 5.98 -1.77
N GLY A 273 -0.26 4.72 -1.42
CA GLY A 273 0.29 4.21 -0.18
C GLY A 273 1.74 4.55 0.17
N GLY A 274 2.48 5.12 -0.78
CA GLY A 274 3.91 5.36 -0.68
C GLY A 274 4.75 4.34 -1.48
N GLY A 275 5.94 4.02 -0.97
CA GLY A 275 6.89 3.07 -1.54
C GLY A 275 8.34 3.56 -1.35
N SER A 276 9.11 3.54 -2.43
CA SER A 276 10.51 3.94 -2.47
C SER A 276 10.72 5.42 -2.13
N ILE A 277 11.58 5.69 -1.14
CA ILE A 277 12.05 7.04 -0.81
C ILE A 277 12.85 7.66 -1.96
N GLN A 278 13.64 6.84 -2.68
CA GLN A 278 14.47 7.32 -3.78
C GLN A 278 13.60 7.76 -4.97
N THR A 279 12.53 7.01 -5.28
CA THR A 279 11.53 7.42 -6.29
C THR A 279 10.82 8.70 -5.88
N ALA A 280 10.54 8.93 -4.59
CA ALA A 280 10.00 10.20 -4.11
C ALA A 280 10.96 11.38 -4.34
N ALA A 281 12.26 11.19 -4.07
CA ALA A 281 13.27 12.21 -4.37
C ALA A 281 13.40 12.50 -5.88
N TYR A 282 13.28 11.47 -6.73
CA TYR A 282 13.21 11.65 -8.18
C TYR A 282 11.96 12.43 -8.61
N LEU A 283 10.78 12.08 -8.09
CA LEU A 283 9.54 12.82 -8.36
C LEU A 283 9.66 14.28 -7.93
N GLY A 284 10.14 14.55 -6.71
CA GLY A 284 10.38 15.91 -6.25
C GLY A 284 11.34 16.68 -7.15
N SER A 285 12.39 16.01 -7.65
CA SER A 285 13.33 16.59 -8.62
C SER A 285 12.70 16.87 -9.99
N MET A 286 11.79 16.02 -10.46
CA MET A 286 11.02 16.22 -11.70
C MET A 286 10.03 17.40 -11.58
N VAL A 287 9.37 17.56 -10.43
CA VAL A 287 8.46 18.69 -10.20
C VAL A 287 9.20 20.03 -10.29
N THR A 288 10.28 20.18 -9.52
CA THR A 288 10.91 21.49 -9.36
C THR A 288 12.19 21.69 -10.16
N GLY A 289 13.11 20.74 -10.27
CA GLY A 289 14.39 20.91 -10.99
C GLY A 289 15.36 22.00 -10.49
N GLN A 290 14.96 22.86 -9.55
CA GLN A 290 15.71 24.07 -9.15
C GLN A 290 16.81 23.82 -8.11
N PHE A 291 16.73 22.73 -7.35
CA PHE A 291 17.51 22.54 -6.13
C PHE A 291 18.53 21.39 -6.19
N THR A 292 18.96 20.98 -7.39
CA THR A 292 19.92 19.87 -7.58
C THR A 292 21.12 19.98 -6.63
N GLY A 293 21.41 18.89 -5.92
CA GLY A 293 22.47 18.78 -4.92
C GLY A 293 22.09 19.25 -3.51
N GLN A 294 20.91 19.85 -3.32
CA GLN A 294 20.39 20.18 -1.99
C GLN A 294 19.66 18.99 -1.38
N VAL A 295 19.55 18.99 -0.05
CA VAL A 295 18.86 17.93 0.71
C VAL A 295 17.37 17.97 0.40
N TYR A 296 16.86 16.86 -0.13
CA TYR A 296 15.44 16.62 -0.28
C TYR A 296 14.84 16.12 1.04
N SER A 297 15.46 15.08 1.63
CA SER A 297 15.04 14.51 2.91
C SER A 297 16.23 13.95 3.69
N ARG A 298 16.15 13.97 5.03
CA ARG A 298 17.11 13.30 5.91
C ARG A 298 16.52 12.05 6.50
N LEU A 299 17.19 10.92 6.32
CA LEU A 299 16.85 9.64 6.93
C LEU A 299 17.73 9.40 8.15
N PHE A 300 17.13 9.10 9.29
CA PHE A 300 17.86 8.80 10.52
C PHE A 300 17.27 7.61 11.27
N TYR A 301 18.16 6.82 11.86
CA TYR A 301 17.89 5.56 12.53
C TYR A 301 17.99 5.71 14.05
N ASN A 302 17.68 4.63 14.76
CA ASN A 302 17.94 4.51 16.20
C ASN A 302 19.45 4.50 16.53
N GLU A 303 19.79 4.48 17.82
CA GLU A 303 21.17 4.48 18.32
C GLU A 303 22.04 3.31 17.84
N ASN A 304 21.46 2.15 17.52
CA ASN A 304 22.21 0.98 17.04
C ASN A 304 22.61 1.10 15.57
N LEU A 305 21.89 1.91 14.79
CA LEU A 305 22.01 1.99 13.34
C LEU A 305 22.35 3.41 12.85
N GLN A 306 22.86 4.29 13.72
CA GLN A 306 23.15 5.69 13.38
C GLN A 306 24.12 5.86 12.21
N ASP A 307 25.04 4.92 12.01
CA ASP A 307 25.99 4.94 10.88
C ASP A 307 25.29 4.84 9.51
N ASN A 308 24.01 4.43 9.48
CA ASN A 308 23.19 4.37 8.27
C ASN A 308 22.44 5.68 7.98
N ASN A 309 22.51 6.68 8.87
CA ASN A 309 21.88 7.98 8.64
C ASN A 309 22.40 8.59 7.31
N ARG A 310 21.48 9.06 6.47
CA ARG A 310 21.83 9.60 5.15
C ARG A 310 20.83 10.63 4.65
N ASP A 311 21.32 11.51 3.78
CA ASP A 311 20.50 12.47 3.07
C ASP A 311 20.14 11.94 1.68
N TYR A 312 18.86 12.08 1.32
CA TYR A 312 18.41 12.01 -0.06
C TYR A 312 18.47 13.40 -0.65
N LEU A 313 19.00 13.54 -1.86
CA LEU A 313 19.21 14.83 -2.51
C LEU A 313 18.24 15.03 -3.67
N PHE A 314 17.92 16.28 -3.96
CA PHE A 314 17.44 16.64 -5.29
C PHE A 314 18.53 16.33 -6.32
N THR A 315 18.16 15.74 -7.44
CA THR A 315 19.09 15.29 -8.48
C THR A 315 18.59 15.67 -9.86
N ASN A 316 19.47 15.67 -10.87
CA ASN A 316 19.09 15.85 -12.27
C ASN A 316 19.30 14.56 -13.09
N THR A 317 19.61 13.45 -12.41
CA THR A 317 19.78 12.14 -13.04
C THR A 317 19.11 11.06 -12.20
N ILE A 318 18.53 10.08 -12.89
CA ILE A 318 18.09 8.81 -12.33
C ILE A 318 19.18 7.78 -12.57
N GLU A 319 19.57 7.07 -11.52
CA GLU A 319 20.57 6.01 -11.62
C GLU A 319 20.17 4.97 -12.68
N GLY A 320 21.09 4.65 -13.59
CA GLY A 320 20.87 3.69 -14.68
C GLY A 320 19.98 4.18 -15.84
N LEU A 321 19.24 5.29 -15.70
CA LEU A 321 18.29 5.77 -16.72
C LEU A 321 18.69 7.12 -17.36
N GLY A 322 19.58 7.89 -16.72
CA GLY A 322 20.10 9.14 -17.30
C GLY A 322 19.41 10.39 -16.78
N ALA A 323 19.22 11.40 -17.61
CA ALA A 323 18.75 12.72 -17.18
C ALA A 323 17.27 12.74 -16.78
N ILE A 324 16.94 13.53 -15.77
CA ILE A 324 15.56 13.84 -15.35
C ILE A 324 14.96 14.89 -16.28
N ASN A 325 13.70 14.69 -16.68
CA ASN A 325 12.86 15.72 -17.26
C ASN A 325 12.19 16.49 -16.12
N SER A 326 12.60 17.75 -15.91
CA SER A 326 12.05 18.59 -14.84
C SER A 326 11.22 19.75 -15.37
N LEU A 327 10.11 20.07 -14.71
CA LEU A 327 9.17 21.13 -15.13
C LEU A 327 9.55 22.54 -14.67
N ASN A 328 10.52 22.67 -13.77
CA ASN A 328 10.93 23.96 -13.22
C ASN A 328 9.81 24.71 -12.47
N LEU A 329 8.88 23.97 -11.86
CA LEU A 329 7.73 24.57 -11.16
C LEU A 329 8.10 25.07 -9.76
N SER A 330 7.44 26.16 -9.37
CA SER A 330 7.52 26.77 -8.04
C SER A 330 6.26 26.56 -7.20
N ARG A 331 5.32 25.76 -7.72
CA ARG A 331 4.11 25.31 -7.04
C ARG A 331 3.67 23.95 -7.55
N VAL A 332 3.02 23.15 -6.69
CA VAL A 332 2.32 21.92 -7.06
C VAL A 332 1.04 21.76 -6.25
N TYR A 333 -0.01 21.23 -6.89
CA TYR A 333 -1.26 20.83 -6.23
C TYR A 333 -1.22 19.33 -5.97
N VAL A 334 -1.58 18.88 -4.77
CA VAL A 334 -1.56 17.45 -4.41
C VAL A 334 -2.93 17.01 -3.90
N LEU A 335 -3.49 15.98 -4.54
CA LEU A 335 -4.79 15.41 -4.16
C LEU A 335 -4.57 14.23 -3.20
N THR A 336 -5.32 14.20 -2.10
CA THR A 336 -5.03 13.31 -0.95
C THR A 336 -6.29 12.72 -0.31
N THR A 337 -6.16 11.54 0.32
CA THR A 337 -7.20 10.95 1.19
C THR A 337 -6.60 10.44 2.50
N ASN A 338 -7.45 10.29 3.52
CA ASN A 338 -7.03 9.85 4.87
C ASN A 338 -6.73 8.37 5.02
N ARG A 339 -6.96 7.59 3.98
CA ARG A 339 -6.83 6.12 4.03
C ARG A 339 -5.58 5.62 3.34
N ARG A 340 -5.18 6.30 2.27
CA ARG A 340 -4.20 5.75 1.34
C ARG A 340 -3.04 6.67 1.10
N THR A 341 -3.22 7.98 1.10
CA THR A 341 -2.09 8.90 0.96
C THR A 341 -1.19 8.81 2.20
N ALA A 342 -0.08 8.10 2.07
CA ALA A 342 0.81 7.79 3.19
C ALA A 342 2.28 7.85 2.76
N SER A 343 3.21 7.90 3.73
CA SER A 343 4.58 7.46 3.52
C SER A 343 5.30 8.33 2.46
N ALA A 344 5.86 7.77 1.40
CA ALA A 344 6.56 8.48 0.33
C ALA A 344 5.67 9.54 -0.34
N SER A 345 4.33 9.35 -0.37
CA SER A 345 3.39 10.39 -0.79
C SER A 345 3.45 11.61 0.14
N GLU A 346 3.44 11.38 1.45
CA GLU A 346 3.56 12.44 2.47
C GLU A 346 4.97 13.05 2.46
N LEU A 347 6.00 12.25 2.17
CA LEU A 347 7.37 12.72 2.02
C LEU A 347 7.51 13.70 0.86
N VAL A 348 6.83 13.47 -0.27
CA VAL A 348 6.80 14.41 -1.40
C VAL A 348 6.22 15.75 -0.98
N ILE A 349 5.07 15.73 -0.30
CA ILE A 349 4.40 16.94 0.19
C ILE A 349 5.31 17.68 1.20
N ASN A 350 5.83 16.96 2.20
CA ASN A 350 6.65 17.52 3.28
C ASN A 350 7.99 18.08 2.79
N SER A 351 8.67 17.36 1.88
CA SER A 351 9.99 17.75 1.38
C SER A 351 9.90 18.90 0.40
N LEU A 352 8.94 18.89 -0.54
CA LEU A 352 8.73 20.01 -1.47
C LEU A 352 8.23 21.26 -0.76
N GLY A 353 7.39 21.12 0.27
CA GLY A 353 6.85 22.25 1.04
C GLY A 353 7.90 23.11 1.73
N ALA A 354 9.12 22.59 1.92
CA ALA A 354 10.25 23.37 2.43
C ALA A 354 10.91 24.28 1.37
N TYR A 355 10.54 24.14 0.09
CA TYR A 355 11.21 24.77 -1.05
C TYR A 355 10.27 25.55 -1.98
N ILE A 356 9.08 25.02 -2.24
CA ILE A 356 8.09 25.55 -3.17
C ILE A 356 6.70 25.56 -2.52
N ASP A 357 5.74 26.24 -3.16
CA ASP A 357 4.35 26.20 -2.69
C ASP A 357 3.72 24.83 -2.95
N VAL A 358 3.10 24.24 -1.93
CA VAL A 358 2.42 22.95 -2.05
C VAL A 358 1.01 23.11 -1.53
N VAL A 359 0.03 22.99 -2.45
CA VAL A 359 -1.39 23.13 -2.13
C VAL A 359 -2.01 21.74 -2.04
N VAL A 360 -2.32 21.32 -0.82
CA VAL A 360 -2.94 20.03 -0.54
C VAL A 360 -4.46 20.17 -0.59
N ILE A 361 -5.12 19.31 -1.37
CA ILE A 361 -6.57 19.26 -1.52
C ILE A 361 -7.04 17.85 -1.19
N GLY A 362 -8.13 17.73 -0.45
CA GLY A 362 -8.69 16.43 -0.09
C GLY A 362 -8.91 16.29 1.40
N GLU A 363 -8.50 15.16 1.96
CA GLU A 363 -8.57 14.88 3.40
C GLU A 363 -7.19 14.94 4.05
N ASN A 364 -7.11 14.88 5.39
CA ASN A 364 -5.82 14.64 6.06
C ASN A 364 -5.15 13.39 5.49
N THR A 365 -3.83 13.34 5.40
CA THR A 365 -3.10 12.11 5.04
C THR A 365 -3.02 11.12 6.21
N VAL A 366 -2.39 9.94 6.02
CA VAL A 366 -2.37 8.86 7.03
C VAL A 366 -1.49 9.15 8.26
N GLY A 367 -0.40 9.90 8.09
CA GLY A 367 0.55 10.26 9.14
C GLY A 367 1.68 9.26 9.35
N LYS A 368 2.40 8.89 8.29
CA LYS A 368 3.54 7.95 8.33
C LYS A 368 4.83 8.62 7.88
N THR A 369 5.75 8.81 8.82
CA THR A 369 7.09 9.37 8.57
C THR A 369 8.20 8.31 8.64
N GLN A 370 7.86 7.08 8.99
CA GLN A 370 8.79 5.99 9.25
C GLN A 370 9.06 5.14 8.00
N ALA A 371 10.33 4.79 7.79
CA ALA A 371 10.78 3.86 6.77
C ALA A 371 10.93 2.44 7.33
N SER A 372 10.70 1.45 6.49
CA SER A 372 10.86 0.04 6.79
C SER A 372 11.84 -0.64 5.81
N VAL A 373 12.41 -1.76 6.23
CA VAL A 373 13.15 -2.68 5.34
C VAL A 373 12.63 -4.09 5.53
N THR A 374 12.67 -4.91 4.49
CA THR A 374 12.36 -6.33 4.64
C THR A 374 13.53 -7.00 5.35
N VAL A 375 13.26 -7.67 6.45
CA VAL A 375 14.22 -8.43 7.24
C VAL A 375 13.93 -9.91 7.04
N TYR A 376 14.96 -10.65 6.65
CA TYR A 376 14.92 -12.09 6.43
C TYR A 376 15.64 -12.82 7.55
N ASP A 377 15.26 -14.07 7.83
CA ASP A 377 16.06 -14.92 8.71
C ASP A 377 17.33 -15.34 7.99
N SER A 378 18.40 -14.58 8.19
CA SER A 378 19.70 -14.79 7.58
C SER A 378 20.80 -14.16 8.44
N PRO A 379 22.08 -14.54 8.23
CA PRO A 379 23.18 -14.04 9.07
C PRO A 379 23.32 -12.51 9.13
N ASN A 380 22.87 -11.80 8.10
CA ASN A 380 22.92 -10.34 7.99
C ASN A 380 21.53 -9.69 7.91
N LEU A 381 20.47 -10.46 8.17
CA LEU A 381 19.07 -10.01 8.09
C LEU A 381 18.63 -9.56 6.67
N ALA A 382 19.39 -9.93 5.63
CA ALA A 382 19.12 -9.62 4.23
C ALA A 382 18.78 -10.89 3.42
N PHE A 383 18.43 -10.74 2.15
CA PHE A 383 17.97 -11.85 1.31
C PHE A 383 19.10 -12.87 0.99
N GLU A 384 20.36 -12.53 1.21
CA GLU A 384 21.44 -13.48 0.98
C GLU A 384 21.49 -14.56 2.08
N ASN A 385 21.46 -15.83 1.66
CA ASN A 385 21.50 -16.99 2.56
C ASN A 385 20.34 -17.04 3.56
N VAL A 386 19.12 -16.72 3.11
CA VAL A 386 17.89 -16.93 3.92
C VAL A 386 17.79 -18.38 4.37
N ASN A 387 17.34 -18.57 5.61
CA ASN A 387 17.02 -19.85 6.20
C ASN A 387 15.99 -20.60 5.32
N PRO A 388 16.33 -21.78 4.78
CA PRO A 388 15.42 -22.52 3.90
C PRO A 388 14.29 -23.24 4.65
N ASN A 389 14.29 -23.25 5.99
CA ASN A 389 13.30 -23.97 6.79
C ASN A 389 11.94 -23.27 6.83
N HIS A 390 11.88 -21.96 6.54
CA HIS A 390 10.64 -21.20 6.52
C HIS A 390 10.70 -20.04 5.51
N THR A 391 9.56 -19.40 5.27
CA THR A 391 9.44 -18.23 4.38
C THR A 391 9.01 -16.95 5.12
N TYR A 392 9.04 -16.97 6.45
CA TYR A 392 8.76 -15.77 7.23
C TYR A 392 9.73 -14.64 6.94
N ALA A 393 9.21 -13.42 6.93
CA ALA A 393 9.98 -12.18 6.94
C ALA A 393 9.25 -11.11 7.75
N LEU A 394 10.02 -10.14 8.23
CA LEU A 394 9.49 -8.96 8.91
C LEU A 394 9.63 -7.73 8.00
N GLN A 395 8.75 -6.76 8.19
CA GLN A 395 8.87 -5.43 7.62
C GLN A 395 8.77 -4.41 8.76
N PRO A 396 9.74 -4.35 9.68
CA PRO A 396 9.71 -3.44 10.81
C PRO A 396 9.98 -2.00 10.36
N LEU A 397 9.45 -1.04 11.11
CA LEU A 397 9.93 0.34 11.05
C LEU A 397 11.37 0.40 11.60
N ILE A 398 12.29 1.02 10.86
CA ILE A 398 13.72 1.06 11.22
C ILE A 398 14.32 2.48 11.26
N ALA A 399 13.66 3.44 10.60
CA ALA A 399 14.16 4.81 10.48
C ALA A 399 13.00 5.82 10.39
N ASN A 400 13.29 7.07 10.68
CA ASN A 400 12.42 8.22 10.41
C ASN A 400 13.00 9.06 9.28
N SER A 401 12.15 9.78 8.55
CA SER A 401 12.57 10.79 7.57
C SER A 401 12.04 12.19 7.92
N THR A 402 12.83 13.23 7.67
CA THR A 402 12.46 14.65 7.79
C THR A 402 12.68 15.40 6.49
N ASN A 403 12.08 16.58 6.35
CA ASN A 403 12.48 17.55 5.32
C ASN A 403 13.80 18.26 5.70
N VAL A 404 14.26 19.20 4.87
CA VAL A 404 15.49 19.96 5.10
C VAL A 404 15.45 20.85 6.37
N ASN A 405 14.28 21.12 6.93
CA ASN A 405 14.07 21.90 8.16
C ASN A 405 13.97 21.01 9.41
N ASP A 406 14.27 19.71 9.29
CA ASP A 406 14.15 18.71 10.36
C ASP A 406 12.70 18.50 10.85
N GLU A 407 11.72 18.74 9.97
CA GLU A 407 10.30 18.53 10.25
C GLU A 407 9.83 17.15 9.78
N LEU A 408 9.15 16.43 10.67
CA LEU A 408 8.52 15.14 10.43
C LEU A 408 7.12 15.32 9.84
N VAL A 409 6.63 14.30 9.13
CA VAL A 409 5.20 14.19 8.88
C VAL A 409 4.49 13.94 10.23
N PRO A 410 3.46 14.73 10.61
CA PRO A 410 2.72 14.50 11.85
C PRO A 410 2.04 13.13 11.87
N SER A 411 1.96 12.49 13.04
CA SER A 411 1.36 11.15 13.17
C SER A 411 -0.14 11.08 12.85
N ASN A 412 -0.81 12.24 12.78
CA ASN A 412 -2.21 12.40 12.36
C ASN A 412 -2.36 12.90 10.91
N GLY A 413 -1.27 12.88 10.14
CA GLY A 413 -1.22 13.30 8.75
C GLY A 413 -1.02 14.80 8.54
N LEU A 414 -0.74 15.14 7.29
CA LEU A 414 -0.69 16.49 6.75
C LEU A 414 -2.13 16.97 6.54
N THR A 415 -2.42 18.18 7.01
CA THR A 415 -3.75 18.79 6.88
C THR A 415 -3.92 19.46 5.52
N PRO A 416 -5.04 19.27 4.82
CA PRO A 416 -5.26 19.88 3.52
C PRO A 416 -5.44 21.41 3.64
N ASN A 417 -4.99 22.15 2.62
CA ASN A 417 -5.31 23.56 2.45
C ASN A 417 -6.79 23.76 2.04
N ILE A 418 -7.32 22.81 1.26
CA ILE A 418 -8.72 22.76 0.84
C ILE A 418 -9.29 21.38 1.22
N GLU A 419 -10.13 21.35 2.24
CA GLU A 419 -10.76 20.12 2.71
C GLU A 419 -11.92 19.71 1.80
N LEU A 420 -11.84 18.51 1.22
CA LEU A 420 -12.86 17.94 0.34
C LEU A 420 -12.77 16.41 0.36
N SER A 421 -13.80 15.73 0.86
CA SER A 421 -13.87 14.26 0.82
C SER A 421 -14.55 13.77 -0.46
N GLU A 422 -14.09 12.63 -0.97
CA GLU A 422 -14.79 11.89 -2.01
C GLU A 422 -16.12 11.34 -1.49
N ARG A 423 -17.14 11.31 -2.36
CA ARG A 423 -18.46 10.76 -2.03
C ARG A 423 -18.87 9.69 -3.04
N PRO A 424 -19.52 8.59 -2.60
CA PRO A 424 -20.03 7.55 -3.48
C PRO A 424 -20.80 8.05 -4.71
N ASN A 425 -21.65 9.06 -4.54
CA ASN A 425 -22.53 9.61 -5.58
C ASN A 425 -21.89 10.71 -6.43
N THR A 426 -20.72 11.23 -6.06
CA THR A 426 -20.07 12.33 -6.78
C THR A 426 -18.62 12.04 -7.15
N LEU A 427 -18.20 10.77 -7.24
CA LEU A 427 -16.79 10.42 -7.49
C LEU A 427 -16.19 10.99 -8.78
N GLY A 428 -17.02 11.22 -9.81
CA GLY A 428 -16.56 11.69 -11.12
C GLY A 428 -15.60 10.73 -11.83
N THR A 429 -15.07 11.18 -12.96
CA THR A 429 -14.06 10.46 -13.75
C THR A 429 -12.69 11.09 -13.52
N LEU A 430 -11.69 10.30 -13.10
CA LEU A 430 -10.33 10.82 -12.90
C LEU A 430 -9.79 11.45 -14.19
N GLY A 431 -9.16 12.62 -14.09
CA GLY A 431 -8.68 13.40 -15.23
C GLY A 431 -9.75 14.29 -15.90
N ASP A 432 -11.04 14.07 -15.62
CA ASP A 432 -12.09 15.00 -16.08
C ASP A 432 -12.06 16.29 -15.26
N VAL A 433 -12.12 17.43 -15.93
CA VAL A 433 -12.05 18.76 -15.29
C VAL A 433 -13.20 19.04 -14.30
N ASN A 434 -14.26 18.25 -14.33
CA ASN A 434 -15.39 18.33 -13.40
C ASN A 434 -15.31 17.30 -12.26
N GLU A 435 -14.30 16.43 -12.22
CA GLU A 435 -14.06 15.54 -11.07
C GLU A 435 -13.79 16.39 -9.82
N PRO A 436 -14.47 16.16 -8.68
CA PRO A 436 -14.49 17.14 -7.60
C PRO A 436 -13.13 17.63 -7.09
N LEU A 437 -12.17 16.72 -6.90
CA LEU A 437 -10.85 17.09 -6.36
C LEU A 437 -10.01 17.83 -7.41
N LEU A 438 -10.00 17.35 -8.67
CA LEU A 438 -9.32 18.03 -9.78
C LEU A 438 -9.97 19.40 -10.08
N ALA A 439 -11.29 19.48 -10.09
CA ALA A 439 -12.05 20.71 -10.26
C ALA A 439 -11.69 21.74 -9.18
N ALA A 440 -11.54 21.32 -7.93
CA ALA A 440 -11.09 22.19 -6.84
C ALA A 440 -9.66 22.72 -7.05
N ALA A 441 -8.76 21.90 -7.59
CA ALA A 441 -7.42 22.35 -7.96
C ALA A 441 -7.48 23.39 -9.09
N ILE A 442 -8.23 23.11 -10.16
CA ILE A 442 -8.40 24.01 -11.31
C ILE A 442 -9.03 25.35 -10.89
N ASP A 443 -10.07 25.33 -10.05
CA ASP A 443 -10.70 26.54 -9.52
C ASP A 443 -9.72 27.39 -8.71
N ASN A 444 -8.81 26.75 -7.96
CA ASN A 444 -7.77 27.45 -7.21
C ASN A 444 -6.68 28.03 -8.13
N ILE A 445 -6.25 27.28 -9.16
CA ILE A 445 -5.30 27.73 -10.18
C ILE A 445 -5.82 28.99 -10.87
N LEU A 446 -7.09 28.99 -11.29
CA LEU A 446 -7.75 30.11 -11.97
C LEU A 446 -8.10 31.28 -11.03
N GLY A 447 -7.91 31.13 -9.71
CA GLY A 447 -8.22 32.15 -8.71
C GLY A 447 -9.71 32.47 -8.60
N LEU A 448 -10.59 31.52 -8.89
CA LEU A 448 -12.04 31.74 -9.00
C LEU A 448 -12.77 31.91 -7.65
N GLY A 449 -12.07 31.82 -6.52
CA GLY A 449 -12.52 32.30 -5.20
C GLY A 449 -13.87 31.75 -4.72
N ARG A 450 -14.36 30.64 -5.26
CA ARG A 450 -15.64 30.07 -4.85
C ARG A 450 -15.49 29.40 -3.49
N PRO A 451 -16.33 29.73 -2.49
CA PRO A 451 -16.34 29.00 -1.24
C PRO A 451 -16.83 27.57 -1.51
N PHE A 452 -15.95 26.58 -1.34
CA PHE A 452 -16.33 25.18 -1.27
C PHE A 452 -17.11 24.98 0.04
N HIS A 453 -18.43 24.97 -0.04
CA HIS A 453 -19.31 24.60 1.06
C HIS A 453 -19.87 23.22 0.77
N GLN A 454 -19.21 22.19 1.29
CA GLN A 454 -19.71 20.82 1.29
C GLN A 454 -20.22 20.53 2.73
N PRO A 455 -21.45 20.01 2.90
CA PRO A 455 -21.93 19.55 4.20
C PRO A 455 -20.98 18.48 4.76
N ILE A 456 -20.65 18.54 6.05
CA ILE A 456 -19.88 17.49 6.73
C ILE A 456 -20.61 16.16 6.54
N ASP A 457 -19.94 15.18 5.94
CA ASP A 457 -20.49 13.85 5.76
C ASP A 457 -20.61 13.14 7.12
N GLN A 458 -21.81 12.69 7.46
CA GLN A 458 -22.07 11.85 8.64
C GLN A 458 -22.11 10.36 8.28
N SER A 459 -21.95 10.01 7.00
CA SER A 459 -21.81 8.63 6.57
C SER A 459 -20.57 8.07 7.27
N LYS A 460 -20.83 7.24 8.28
CA LYS A 460 -19.78 6.48 8.94
C LYS A 460 -19.32 5.47 7.91
N LEU A 461 -18.30 5.88 7.17
CA LEU A 461 -17.38 5.03 6.44
C LEU A 461 -16.99 3.86 7.36
N ILE A 462 -17.69 2.73 7.22
CA ILE A 462 -17.35 1.52 7.96
C ILE A 462 -16.27 0.83 7.14
N SER A 463 -15.05 1.26 7.45
CA SER A 463 -13.83 0.63 6.98
C SER A 463 -13.87 -0.83 7.38
N VAL A 464 -13.84 -1.70 6.37
CA VAL A 464 -13.23 -3.00 6.54
C VAL A 464 -11.78 -2.82 6.09
N ASN A 465 -10.82 -3.13 6.97
CA ASN A 465 -9.40 -3.02 6.70
C ASN A 465 -9.05 -3.59 5.32
N THR A 466 -8.63 -2.71 4.41
CA THR A 466 -7.85 -3.10 3.24
C THR A 466 -6.42 -3.36 3.73
N SER A 467 -5.78 -4.40 3.19
CA SER A 467 -4.48 -4.95 3.65
C SER A 467 -3.43 -3.90 4.06
N THR A 468 -2.73 -4.15 5.17
CA THR A 468 -1.61 -3.34 5.69
C THR A 468 -0.43 -3.23 4.71
N LEU A 469 -0.35 -4.11 3.71
CA LEU A 469 0.64 -4.04 2.63
C LEU A 469 0.48 -2.81 1.72
N GLN A 470 -0.64 -2.08 1.82
CA GLN A 470 -0.92 -0.92 0.98
C GLN A 470 -0.30 0.39 1.50
N GLN A 471 0.35 0.43 2.67
CA GLN A 471 0.92 1.65 3.25
C GLN A 471 2.41 1.47 3.59
N THR A 472 3.29 1.43 2.59
CA THR A 472 4.72 1.10 2.78
C THR A 472 5.61 2.32 2.50
N MET A 473 6.63 2.57 3.33
CA MET A 473 7.77 3.45 2.98
C MET A 473 8.99 2.57 3.11
N TYR A 474 9.77 2.38 2.05
CA TYR A 474 10.91 1.50 2.14
C TYR A 474 12.18 2.12 1.56
N ILE A 475 13.28 1.62 2.09
CA ILE A 475 14.62 1.88 1.61
C ILE A 475 14.93 0.81 0.57
N ASP A 476 15.18 1.23 -0.67
CA ASP A 476 15.61 0.34 -1.76
C ASP A 476 16.97 -0.32 -1.49
#